data_AF-A0A1C6EKX2-F1
#
_entry.id   AF-A0A1C6EKX2-F1
#
_cell.length_a   1.000
_cell.length_b   1.000
_cell.length_c   1.000
_cell.angle_alpha   90.00
_cell.angle_beta   90.00
_cell.angle_gamma   90.00
#
_symmetry.space_group_name_H-M   'P 1'
#
loop_
_entity.id
_entity.type
_entity.pdbx_description
1 polymer ?
#
loop_
_entity_poly.entity_id
_entity_poly.type
_entity_poly.pdbx_seq_one_letter_code
_entity_poly.pdbx_strand_id
1 'polypeptide(L)'
;MKKKLINPLKIGKNLKRCVDQMGYKVKDIQEYLCLECPQPIYRWFKGSTYPSIHHLYALSCLFGVSMNELIEEDERKEWGYCIYQMKEGKMTLENQEIL
;
A
#
# COMPACT_ATOMS: atom_id res chain seq x y z
N MET A 1 1.54 -16.28 14.18
CA MET A 1 2.36 -15.37 13.35
C MET A 1 1.82 -13.96 13.48
N LYS A 2 2.66 -12.94 13.74
CA LYS A 2 2.20 -11.53 13.78
C LYS A 2 1.78 -11.11 12.36
N LYS A 3 0.47 -11.06 12.05
CA LYS A 3 -0.07 -10.54 10.78
C LYS A 3 0.28 -9.04 10.74
N LYS A 4 1.22 -8.64 9.88
CA LYS A 4 1.52 -7.22 9.64
C LYS A 4 0.28 -6.58 9.01
N LEU A 5 -0.07 -5.37 9.47
CA LEU A 5 -1.19 -4.58 8.95
C LEU A 5 -1.06 -4.34 7.43
N ILE A 6 0.16 -4.04 6.98
CA ILE A 6 0.47 -3.89 5.56
C ILE A 6 1.55 -4.90 5.22
N ASN A 7 1.39 -5.62 4.11
CA ASN A 7 2.37 -6.61 3.67
C ASN A 7 3.32 -5.99 2.62
N PRO A 8 4.60 -5.77 2.96
CA PRO A 8 5.55 -5.11 2.05
C PRO A 8 5.83 -5.95 0.80
N LEU A 9 5.74 -7.28 0.88
CA LEU A 9 5.93 -8.15 -0.27
C LEU A 9 4.77 -8.04 -1.27
N LYS A 10 3.53 -7.85 -0.79
CA LYS A 10 2.37 -7.62 -1.67
C LYS A 10 2.52 -6.29 -2.42
N ILE A 11 2.86 -5.21 -1.70
CA ILE A 11 3.19 -3.91 -2.31
C ILE A 11 4.31 -4.05 -3.34
N GLY A 12 5.41 -4.72 -2.97
CA GLY A 12 6.56 -4.93 -3.85
C GLY A 12 6.21 -5.63 -5.15
N LYS A 13 5.42 -6.71 -5.07
CA LYS A 13 4.93 -7.44 -6.25
C LYS A 13 4.01 -6.58 -7.10
N ASN A 14 3.12 -5.82 -6.49
CA ASN A 14 2.20 -4.95 -7.20
C ASN A 14 2.94 -3.81 -7.92
N LEU A 15 3.89 -3.16 -7.25
CA LEU A 15 4.77 -2.17 -7.87
C LEU A 15 5.53 -2.75 -9.06
N LYS A 16 6.11 -3.94 -8.91
CA LYS A 16 6.80 -4.61 -10.02
C LYS A 16 5.85 -4.85 -11.20
N ARG A 17 4.63 -5.31 -10.93
CA ARG A 17 3.59 -5.50 -11.95
C ARG A 17 3.27 -4.18 -12.68
N CYS A 18 3.06 -3.07 -11.97
CA CYS A 18 2.81 -1.76 -12.58
C CYS A 18 3.99 -1.32 -13.47
N VAL A 19 5.22 -1.45 -12.97
CA VAL A 19 6.45 -1.12 -13.71
C VAL A 19 6.54 -1.95 -15.00
N ASP A 20 6.34 -3.26 -14.91
CA ASP A 20 6.39 -4.17 -16.06
C ASP A 20 5.28 -3.87 -17.08
N GLN A 21 4.05 -3.63 -16.61
CA GLN A 21 2.88 -3.33 -17.47
C GLN A 21 3.03 -2.03 -18.24
N MET A 22 3.64 -1.02 -17.64
CA MET A 22 3.85 0.28 -18.28
C MET A 22 5.15 0.33 -19.10
N GLY A 23 5.94 -0.74 -19.09
CA GLY A 23 7.18 -0.84 -19.87
C GLY A 23 8.34 -0.01 -19.31
N TYR A 24 8.27 0.40 -18.04
CA TYR A 24 9.34 1.14 -17.39
C TYR A 24 10.49 0.23 -16.97
N LYS A 25 11.71 0.76 -17.08
CA LYS A 25 12.91 0.18 -16.47
C LYS A 25 13.06 0.73 -15.05
N VAL A 26 13.79 -0.02 -14.20
CA VAL A 26 14.12 0.44 -12.84
C VAL A 26 14.86 1.78 -12.87
N LYS A 27 15.66 2.04 -13.90
CA LYS A 27 16.35 3.32 -14.09
C LYS A 27 15.37 4.49 -14.28
N ASP A 28 14.30 4.29 -15.05
CA ASP A 28 13.28 5.32 -15.28
C ASP A 28 12.57 5.68 -13.97
N ILE A 29 12.26 4.67 -13.15
CA ILE A 29 11.68 4.86 -11.83
C ILE A 29 12.66 5.57 -10.88
N GLN A 30 13.94 5.21 -10.92
CA GLN A 30 14.98 5.86 -10.11
C GLN A 30 15.08 7.35 -10.44
N GLU A 31 15.14 7.68 -11.73
CA GLU A 31 15.23 9.07 -12.22
C GLU A 31 13.99 9.86 -11.85
N TYR A 32 12.79 9.28 -12.07
CA TYR A 32 11.52 9.91 -11.70
C TYR A 32 11.43 10.21 -10.20
N LEU A 33 11.93 9.30 -9.35
CA LEU A 33 11.91 9.47 -7.89
C LEU A 33 13.11 10.26 -7.36
N CYS A 34 13.99 10.76 -8.22
CA CYS A 34 15.22 11.47 -7.83
C CYS A 34 16.09 10.67 -6.83
N LEU A 35 16.15 9.34 -6.99
CA LEU A 35 16.92 8.48 -6.10
C LEU A 35 18.39 8.45 -6.52
N GLU A 36 19.30 8.55 -5.54
CA GLU A 36 20.74 8.44 -5.76
C GLU A 36 21.15 7.11 -6.42
N CYS A 37 20.43 6.02 -6.12
CA CYS A 37 20.71 4.69 -6.64
C CYS A 37 19.42 3.86 -6.80
N PRO A 38 19.42 2.79 -7.62
CA PRO A 38 18.21 1.98 -7.86
C PRO A 38 17.92 0.99 -6.71
N GLN A 39 18.82 0.90 -5.73
CA GLN A 39 18.77 -0.11 -4.67
C GLN A 39 17.48 -0.08 -3.82
N PRO A 40 16.89 1.08 -3.46
CA PRO A 40 15.61 1.12 -2.76
C PRO A 40 14.50 0.40 -3.53
N ILE A 41 14.45 0.57 -4.85
CA ILE A 41 13.41 -0.02 -5.72
C ILE A 41 13.47 -1.54 -5.68
N TYR A 42 14.67 -2.13 -5.79
CA TYR A 42 14.84 -3.57 -5.67
C TYR A 42 14.46 -4.11 -4.28
N ARG A 43 14.72 -3.35 -3.21
CA ARG A 43 14.30 -3.72 -1.85
C ARG A 43 12.78 -3.67 -1.70
N TRP A 44 12.11 -2.72 -2.35
CA TRP A 44 10.64 -2.67 -2.40
C TRP A 44 10.08 -3.89 -3.12
N PHE A 45 10.60 -4.24 -4.30
CA PHE A 45 10.16 -5.43 -5.05
C PHE A 45 10.28 -6.73 -4.24
N LYS A 46 11.35 -6.85 -3.43
CA LYS A 46 11.59 -7.99 -2.54
C LYS A 46 10.78 -7.93 -1.24
N GLY A 47 10.04 -6.85 -0.98
CA GLY A 47 9.32 -6.63 0.26
C GLY A 47 10.23 -6.46 1.50
N SER A 48 11.50 -6.13 1.30
CA SER A 48 12.48 -5.96 2.39
C SER A 48 12.30 -4.62 3.11
N THR A 49 11.82 -3.60 2.39
CA THR A 49 11.52 -2.27 2.92
C THR A 49 10.22 -1.74 2.31
N TYR A 50 9.59 -0.76 2.94
CA TYR A 50 8.48 -0.02 2.36
C TYR A 50 8.99 1.18 1.55
N PRO A 51 8.30 1.59 0.48
CA PRO A 51 8.41 2.95 -0.03
C PRO A 51 7.99 3.95 1.07
N SER A 52 8.58 5.13 1.08
CA SER A 52 8.05 6.23 1.91
C SER A 52 6.70 6.68 1.36
N ILE A 53 5.93 7.43 2.15
CA ILE A 53 4.67 8.02 1.69
C ILE A 53 4.86 8.91 0.45
N HIS A 54 5.97 9.67 0.41
CA HIS A 54 6.31 10.52 -0.74
C HIS A 54 6.55 9.69 -2.00
N HIS A 55 7.34 8.61 -1.89
CA HIS A 55 7.61 7.74 -3.04
C HIS A 55 6.35 7.00 -3.48
N LEU A 56 5.53 6.54 -2.54
CA LEU A 56 4.27 5.86 -2.86
C LEU A 56 3.30 6.79 -3.60
N TYR A 57 3.17 8.04 -3.13
CA TYR A 57 2.36 9.04 -3.81
C TYR A 57 2.89 9.34 -5.21
N ALA A 58 4.20 9.59 -5.36
CA ALA A 58 4.81 9.84 -6.66
C ALA A 58 4.60 8.66 -7.63
N LEU A 59 4.78 7.42 -7.16
CA LEU A 59 4.51 6.23 -7.96
C LEU A 59 3.03 6.12 -8.35
N SER A 60 2.11 6.49 -7.46
CA SER A 60 0.68 6.51 -7.77
C SER A 60 0.36 7.49 -8.91
N CYS A 61 0.99 8.67 -8.90
CA CYS A 61 0.90 9.62 -10.00
C CYS A 61 1.52 9.10 -11.29
N LEU A 62 2.72 8.51 -11.23
CA LEU A 62 3.40 7.94 -12.40
C LEU A 62 2.59 6.83 -13.06
N PHE A 63 1.94 6.00 -12.25
CA PHE A 63 1.19 4.86 -12.74
C PHE A 63 -0.28 5.16 -13.07
N GLY A 64 -0.79 6.33 -12.68
CA GLY A 64 -2.19 6.69 -12.88
C GLY A 64 -3.17 5.86 -12.05
N VAL A 65 -2.73 5.38 -10.87
CA VAL A 65 -3.55 4.59 -9.93
C VAL A 65 -3.59 5.28 -8.57
N SER A 66 -4.56 4.95 -7.73
CA SER A 66 -4.58 5.43 -6.34
C SER A 66 -3.50 4.75 -5.49
N MET A 67 -3.06 5.42 -4.41
CA MET A 67 -2.15 4.80 -3.44
C MET A 67 -2.74 3.52 -2.82
N ASN A 68 -4.06 3.44 -2.65
CA ASN A 68 -4.71 2.25 -2.10
C ASN A 68 -4.58 1.05 -3.05
N GLU A 69 -4.71 1.29 -4.35
CA GLU A 69 -4.48 0.25 -5.36
C GLU A 69 -3.04 -0.26 -5.33
N LEU A 70 -2.06 0.60 -4.99
CA LEU A 70 -0.67 0.18 -4.80
C LEU A 70 -0.46 -0.68 -3.54
N ILE A 71 -1.11 -0.30 -2.44
CA ILE A 71 -0.97 -0.97 -1.14
C ILE A 71 -1.68 -2.34 -1.13
N GLU A 72 -2.67 -2.51 -2.03
CA GLU A 72 -3.67 -3.60 -2.04
C GLU A 72 -4.61 -3.49 -0.83
N GLU A 73 -5.93 -3.55 -1.06
CA GLU A 73 -6.93 -3.31 -0.01
C GLU A 73 -6.87 -4.38 1.09
N ASP A 74 -6.83 -3.95 2.36
CA ASP A 74 -6.86 -4.82 3.54
C ASP A 74 -8.31 -4.96 4.07
N GLU A 75 -8.63 -6.14 4.58
CA GLU A 75 -9.88 -6.50 5.29
C GLU A 75 -10.18 -5.50 6.43
N ARG A 76 -9.17 -4.80 6.95
CA ARG A 76 -9.34 -3.80 8.02
C ARG A 76 -10.06 -2.52 7.62
N LYS A 77 -10.29 -2.25 6.33
CA LYS A 77 -11.15 -1.12 5.91
C LYS A 77 -12.53 -1.22 6.56
N GLU A 78 -13.08 -2.43 6.62
CA GLU A 78 -14.38 -2.70 7.26
C GLU A 78 -14.32 -2.43 8.76
N TRP A 79 -13.26 -2.86 9.44
CA TRP A 79 -13.08 -2.58 10.87
C TRP A 79 -12.97 -1.07 11.17
N GLY A 80 -12.16 -0.34 10.40
CA GLY A 80 -12.03 1.11 10.55
C GLY A 80 -13.34 1.85 10.32
N TYR A 81 -14.10 1.41 9.30
CA TYR A 81 -15.43 1.93 9.03
C TYR A 81 -16.41 1.64 10.17
N CYS A 82 -16.43 0.41 10.70
CA CYS A 82 -17.26 0.04 11.86
C CYS A 82 -16.97 0.95 13.07
N ILE A 83 -15.70 1.15 13.43
CA ILE A 83 -15.32 2.03 14.55
C ILE A 83 -15.77 3.48 14.31
N TYR A 84 -15.63 3.98 13.07
CA TYR A 84 -16.09 5.32 12.71
C TYR A 84 -17.61 5.46 12.87
N GLN A 85 -18.39 4.50 12.34
CA GLN A 85 -19.85 4.54 12.45
C GLN A 85 -20.35 4.43 13.90
N MET A 86 -19.67 3.64 14.74
CA MET A 86 -19.95 3.57 16.18
C MET A 86 -19.71 4.90 16.88
N LYS A 87 -18.59 5.59 16.59
CA LYS A 87 -18.29 6.91 17.17
C LYS A 87 -19.26 8.00 16.73
N GLU A 88 -19.73 7.92 15.50
CA GLU A 88 -20.68 8.86 14.92
C GLU A 88 -22.14 8.59 15.36
N GLY A 89 -22.38 7.57 16.20
CA GLY A 89 -23.72 7.16 16.63
C GLY A 89 -24.60 6.60 15.50
N LYS A 90 -23.99 6.24 14.36
CA LYS A 90 -24.67 5.78 13.14
C LYS A 90 -24.85 4.26 13.09
N MET A 91 -24.32 3.54 14.08
CA MET A 91 -24.41 2.08 14.19
C MET A 91 -24.42 1.66 15.67
N THR A 92 -25.49 1.00 16.11
CA THR A 92 -25.60 0.39 17.44
C THR A 92 -25.32 -1.11 17.34
N LEU A 93 -24.44 -1.64 18.21
CA LEU A 93 -24.30 -3.09 18.36
C LEU A 93 -25.52 -3.60 19.12
N GLU A 94 -26.54 -4.06 18.40
CA GLU A 94 -27.54 -4.93 19.01
C GLU A 94 -26.86 -6.29 19.30
N ASN A 95 -26.66 -6.54 20.59
CA ASN A 95 -26.29 -7.81 21.21
C ASN A 95 -24.91 -8.39 20.85
N GLN A 96 -23.90 -8.06 21.66
CA GLN A 96 -22.86 -9.03 21.97
C GLN A 96 -22.88 -9.30 23.48
N GLU A 97 -23.50 -10.43 23.86
CA GLU A 97 -23.18 -11.10 25.11
C GLU A 97 -21.69 -11.47 25.06
N ILE A 98 -20.92 -10.88 25.96
CA ILE A 98 -19.53 -11.28 26.20
C ILE A 98 -19.62 -12.53 27.08
N LEU A 99 -19.35 -13.70 26.50
CA LEU A 99 -18.97 -14.93 27.21
C LEU A 99 -17.47 -15.17 27.03
#